data_AF-A0A6C0DTJ5-F1
#
_entry.id   AF-A0A6C0DTJ5-F1
#
_cell.length_a   1.000
_cell.length_b   1.000
_cell.length_c   1.000
_cell.angle_alpha   90.00
_cell.angle_beta   90.00
_cell.angle_gamma   90.00
#
_symmetry.space_group_name_H-M   'P 1'
#
loop_
_entity.id
_entity.type
_entity.pdbx_description
1 polymer ?
#
loop_
_entity_poly.entity_id
_entity_poly.type
_entity_poly.pdbx_seq_one_letter_code
_entity_poly.pdbx_strand_id
1 'polypeptide(L)'
;MYQLYLWIGVIILITVTVIELWKPEIINEGFASLVSVGDTAFWAKWLPRRGDVGLNATEEQGGYIRDIRYFAGYTDVQRLGVNHDFCRMVQAEGDADDKFFACALGGTEGLSTVKYRTPSVRQGFELSRDDYMHDVLNEGRDGYCRILKTGTDTFEAQCNPAGDTSFSSSMITDANPPEDIKLLLTFYEGIVFWLRLRDDMLDYAKNLTIAKAGGMEIQEAPPNPPVTEGLEFNGNDQFLRIGDAKDLSFGEVVQLRYLRATCFWVYFDEFTNNAHIYDFGNGAGKDNVFVGIMGRGNAGPQSDELLKPVCLDQAITTVPSAPSGQQCVEEMSPERSMITSSANVNLWQCPKPELFGKIMKPLEPKAAPPGEAKTADLIYEIWEGQMRKLHIQVKNVIPLRKWVHIAITAGDNDAWKPSLKIYRNGSVVHTEGAAWLPQTNYTTNNYIGKSNWSNMTSPYENADKLFKGKMFDFRGYRIAMDEKKVKDTYKWGKNLLGLEQDEA
;
A
#
# COMPACT_ATOMS: atom_id res chain seq x y z
N MET A 1 75.62 -36.58 -38.37
CA MET A 1 74.18 -36.35 -38.62
C MET A 1 73.50 -35.58 -37.49
N TYR A 2 73.63 -35.96 -36.21
CA TYR A 2 72.95 -35.28 -35.09
C TYR A 2 73.32 -33.79 -34.88
N GLN A 3 74.58 -33.39 -35.12
CA GLN A 3 74.99 -31.98 -35.01
C GLN A 3 74.29 -31.07 -36.04
N LEU A 4 74.04 -31.57 -37.26
CA LEU A 4 73.39 -30.79 -38.30
C LEU A 4 71.93 -30.50 -37.94
N TYR A 5 71.22 -31.48 -37.40
CA TYR A 5 69.83 -31.31 -36.93
C TYR A 5 69.72 -30.34 -35.76
N LEU A 6 70.72 -30.30 -34.89
CA LEU A 6 70.74 -29.40 -33.74
C LEU A 6 70.94 -27.95 -34.20
N TRP A 7 71.83 -27.71 -35.17
CA TRP A 7 71.99 -26.39 -35.78
C TRP A 7 70.77 -25.94 -36.57
N ILE A 8 70.12 -26.86 -37.30
CA ILE A 8 68.85 -26.56 -37.99
C ILE A 8 67.76 -26.18 -36.97
N GLY A 9 67.64 -26.91 -35.87
CA GLY A 9 66.68 -26.59 -34.80
C GLY A 9 66.93 -25.24 -34.14
N VAL A 10 68.20 -24.90 -33.88
CA VAL A 10 68.58 -23.60 -33.29
C VAL A 10 68.33 -22.45 -34.26
N ILE A 11 68.62 -22.63 -35.55
CA ILE A 11 68.35 -21.60 -36.57
C ILE A 11 66.85 -21.37 -36.70
N ILE A 12 66.02 -22.43 -36.69
CA ILE A 12 64.57 -22.30 -36.72
C ILE A 12 64.06 -21.53 -35.50
N LEU A 13 64.54 -21.85 -34.29
CA LEU A 13 64.16 -21.15 -33.07
C LEU A 13 64.52 -19.66 -33.12
N ILE A 14 65.74 -19.32 -33.52
CA ILE A 14 66.18 -17.92 -33.66
C ILE A 14 65.32 -17.18 -34.70
N THR A 15 64.98 -17.86 -35.80
CA THR A 15 64.15 -17.26 -36.85
C THR A 15 62.74 -16.96 -36.34
N VAL A 16 62.14 -17.86 -35.54
CA VAL A 16 60.84 -17.65 -34.90
C VAL A 16 60.91 -16.46 -33.93
N THR A 17 61.94 -16.37 -33.09
CA THR A 17 62.11 -15.25 -32.14
C THR A 17 62.29 -13.91 -32.86
N VAL A 18 63.02 -13.88 -33.98
CA VAL A 18 63.21 -12.65 -34.78
C VAL A 18 61.90 -12.22 -35.46
N ILE A 19 61.09 -13.17 -35.94
CA ILE A 19 59.77 -12.88 -36.52
C ILE A 19 58.81 -12.34 -35.45
N GLU A 20 58.84 -12.92 -34.24
CA GLU A 20 58.04 -12.47 -33.09
C GLU A 20 58.36 -11.02 -32.69
N LEU A 21 59.65 -10.65 -32.70
CA LEU A 21 60.12 -9.28 -32.40
C LEU A 21 59.77 -8.25 -33.49
N TRP A 22 59.76 -8.65 -34.77
CA TRP A 22 59.59 -7.72 -35.89
C TRP A 22 58.15 -7.61 -36.40
N LYS A 23 57.34 -8.66 -36.25
CA LYS A 23 55.93 -8.70 -36.67
C LYS A 23 55.10 -9.55 -35.69
N PRO A 24 54.75 -9.00 -34.51
CA PRO A 24 54.02 -9.72 -33.47
C PRO A 24 52.60 -10.17 -33.91
N GLU A 25 52.05 -9.63 -35.01
CA GLU A 25 50.73 -10.02 -35.52
C GLU A 25 50.72 -11.32 -36.34
N ILE A 26 51.88 -11.85 -36.76
CA ILE A 26 51.95 -13.01 -37.67
C ILE A 26 51.98 -14.35 -36.91
N ILE A 27 52.45 -14.36 -35.66
CA ILE A 27 52.57 -15.57 -34.84
C ILE A 27 51.81 -15.33 -33.54
N ASN A 28 50.54 -15.72 -33.50
CA ASN A 28 49.73 -15.78 -32.29
C ASN A 28 50.00 -17.10 -31.54
N GLU A 29 51.18 -17.24 -30.95
CA GLU A 29 51.45 -18.27 -29.94
C GLU A 29 51.89 -17.62 -28.63
N GLY A 30 50.88 -17.08 -27.94
CA GLY A 30 50.89 -16.92 -26.50
C GLY A 30 49.59 -17.53 -25.99
N PHE A 31 49.45 -17.66 -24.68
CA PHE A 31 48.25 -18.16 -23.99
C PHE A 31 46.98 -17.28 -24.22
N ALA A 32 46.92 -16.48 -25.30
CA ALA A 32 45.76 -15.73 -25.78
C ALA A 32 44.71 -16.61 -26.48
N SER A 33 45.06 -17.84 -26.89
CA SER A 33 44.10 -18.84 -27.40
C SER A 33 43.79 -19.95 -26.40
N LEU A 34 44.20 -19.81 -25.13
CA LEU A 34 43.44 -20.43 -24.05
C LEU A 34 42.14 -19.63 -24.01
N VAL A 35 41.08 -20.27 -24.50
CA VAL A 35 39.67 -19.94 -24.29
C VAL A 35 39.53 -18.76 -23.33
N SER A 36 39.18 -17.59 -23.85
CA SER A 36 38.71 -16.50 -22.99
C SER A 36 37.68 -17.14 -22.06
N VAL A 37 37.88 -16.98 -20.75
CA VAL A 37 36.84 -17.36 -19.78
C VAL A 37 35.67 -16.43 -20.10
N GLY A 38 34.74 -16.91 -20.92
CA GLY A 38 33.71 -16.10 -21.56
C GLY A 38 33.10 -16.74 -22.81
N ASP A 39 33.89 -17.15 -23.80
CA ASP A 39 33.31 -17.47 -25.13
C ASP A 39 32.90 -18.95 -25.31
N THR A 40 33.36 -19.85 -24.44
CA THR A 40 32.80 -21.21 -24.36
C THR A 40 32.62 -21.64 -22.91
N ALA A 41 31.38 -21.57 -22.41
CA ALA A 41 30.92 -21.98 -21.09
C ALA A 41 31.04 -23.51 -20.80
N PHE A 42 31.89 -24.24 -21.53
CA PHE A 42 31.98 -25.70 -21.40
C PHE A 42 32.42 -26.10 -19.99
N TRP A 43 33.49 -25.48 -19.45
CA TRP A 43 34.00 -25.77 -18.10
C TRP A 43 33.22 -25.06 -16.99
N ALA A 44 32.69 -23.87 -17.27
CA ALA A 44 31.89 -23.10 -16.32
C ALA A 44 30.61 -23.84 -15.90
N LYS A 45 29.99 -24.60 -16.81
CA LYS A 45 28.84 -25.47 -16.51
C LYS A 45 29.15 -26.56 -15.47
N TRP A 46 30.41 -26.99 -15.36
CA TRP A 46 30.83 -28.02 -14.41
C TRP A 46 31.35 -27.45 -13.08
N LEU A 47 31.44 -26.12 -12.95
CA LEU A 47 31.83 -25.49 -11.70
C LEU A 47 30.68 -25.68 -10.70
N PRO A 48 30.89 -26.39 -9.57
CA PRO A 48 29.80 -26.64 -8.64
C PRO A 48 29.36 -25.33 -7.98
N ARG A 49 28.04 -25.13 -7.94
CA ARG A 49 27.45 -24.17 -7.02
C ARG A 49 27.79 -24.60 -5.60
N ARG A 50 27.93 -23.62 -4.71
CA ARG A 50 28.14 -23.90 -3.30
C ARG A 50 26.92 -24.60 -2.71
N GLY A 51 27.13 -25.78 -2.10
CA GLY A 51 26.09 -26.56 -1.45
C GLY A 51 25.81 -26.12 -0.02
N ASP A 52 26.71 -25.35 0.59
CA ASP A 52 26.65 -24.91 1.98
C ASP A 52 25.93 -23.56 2.18
N VAL A 53 25.66 -22.83 1.10
CA VAL A 53 24.87 -21.59 1.12
C VAL A 53 23.80 -21.67 0.05
N GLY A 54 22.57 -21.30 0.39
CA GLY A 54 21.47 -21.32 -0.57
C GLY A 54 20.24 -20.57 -0.08
N LEU A 55 19.15 -20.68 -0.83
CA LEU A 55 17.93 -19.90 -0.65
C LEU A 55 17.22 -20.14 0.70
N ASN A 56 17.44 -21.27 1.37
CA ASN A 56 16.71 -21.65 2.59
C ASN A 56 17.48 -21.44 3.90
N ALA A 57 18.77 -21.06 3.86
CA ALA A 57 19.57 -20.89 5.08
C ALA A 57 19.40 -19.46 5.65
N THR A 58 18.87 -19.35 6.88
CA THR A 58 18.81 -18.09 7.64
C THR A 58 20.10 -17.81 8.42
N GLU A 59 20.83 -18.86 8.79
CA GLU A 59 22.11 -18.78 9.48
C GLU A 59 23.26 -18.71 8.47
N GLU A 60 24.15 -17.74 8.64
CA GLU A 60 25.34 -17.56 7.82
C GLU A 60 26.62 -17.88 8.63
N GLN A 61 27.72 -18.13 7.92
CA GLN A 61 28.99 -18.48 8.57
C GLN A 61 29.49 -17.32 9.45
N GLY A 62 29.87 -17.62 10.69
CA GLY A 62 30.65 -16.71 11.54
C GLY A 62 29.84 -15.69 12.36
N GLY A 63 28.64 -16.07 12.82
CA GLY A 63 27.79 -15.17 13.63
C GLY A 63 27.07 -14.09 12.82
N TYR A 64 26.93 -14.35 11.51
CA TYR A 64 26.16 -13.52 10.61
C TYR A 64 24.78 -14.15 10.38
N ILE A 65 23.80 -13.30 10.13
CA ILE A 65 22.44 -13.67 9.75
C ILE A 65 22.11 -13.07 8.39
N ARG A 66 21.24 -13.74 7.64
CA ARG A 66 20.79 -13.25 6.34
C ARG A 66 19.55 -12.38 6.48
N ASP A 67 19.56 -11.22 5.83
CA ASP A 67 18.36 -10.37 5.72
C ASP A 67 17.57 -10.74 4.45
N ILE A 68 16.51 -11.53 4.63
CA ILE A 68 15.67 -12.06 3.54
C ILE A 68 14.81 -11.01 2.83
N ARG A 69 14.83 -9.75 3.29
CA ARG A 69 14.09 -8.63 2.70
C ARG A 69 14.68 -8.08 1.40
N TYR A 70 15.95 -8.36 1.18
CA TYR A 70 16.75 -7.88 0.06
C TYR A 70 16.99 -9.00 -0.95
N PHE A 71 17.58 -8.65 -2.09
CA PHE A 71 17.94 -9.60 -3.14
C PHE A 71 18.74 -10.78 -2.56
N ALA A 72 18.32 -11.99 -2.92
CA ALA A 72 19.04 -13.22 -2.67
C ALA A 72 18.92 -14.14 -3.89
N GLY A 73 20.04 -14.45 -4.53
CA GLY A 73 19.99 -15.18 -5.79
C GLY A 73 21.36 -15.55 -6.34
N TYR A 74 21.35 -16.39 -7.38
CA TYR A 74 22.56 -16.75 -8.11
C TYR A 74 22.82 -15.75 -9.24
N THR A 75 24.06 -15.30 -9.34
CA THR A 75 24.53 -14.26 -10.28
C THR A 75 25.91 -14.62 -10.81
N ASP A 76 26.40 -13.89 -11.80
CA ASP A 76 27.76 -14.06 -12.31
C ASP A 76 28.62 -12.85 -11.92
N VAL A 77 29.29 -12.92 -10.77
CA VAL A 77 30.26 -11.89 -10.36
C VAL A 77 31.69 -12.27 -10.78
N GLN A 78 31.92 -13.55 -11.11
CA GLN A 78 33.22 -14.09 -11.52
C GLN A 78 33.50 -14.00 -13.02
N ARG A 79 32.52 -13.60 -13.85
CA ARG A 79 32.60 -13.57 -15.32
C ARG A 79 32.75 -14.96 -15.95
N LEU A 80 32.02 -15.93 -15.43
CA LEU A 80 32.05 -17.31 -15.92
C LEU A 80 31.04 -17.56 -17.06
N GLY A 81 30.16 -16.60 -17.34
CA GLY A 81 29.03 -16.72 -18.26
C GLY A 81 27.88 -17.58 -17.70
N VAL A 82 27.91 -17.89 -16.40
CA VAL A 82 26.90 -18.71 -15.72
C VAL A 82 26.65 -18.20 -14.30
N ASN A 83 25.37 -18.12 -13.92
CA ASN A 83 24.95 -17.64 -12.61
C ASN A 83 25.18 -18.70 -11.53
N HIS A 84 26.39 -18.73 -10.96
CA HIS A 84 26.82 -19.71 -9.97
C HIS A 84 27.17 -19.10 -8.60
N ASP A 85 27.37 -17.78 -8.54
CA ASP A 85 27.72 -17.05 -7.32
C ASP A 85 26.46 -16.70 -6.54
N PHE A 86 26.36 -17.15 -5.29
CA PHE A 86 25.18 -16.88 -4.48
C PHE A 86 25.34 -15.58 -3.69
N CYS A 87 24.62 -14.55 -4.10
CA CYS A 87 24.67 -13.22 -3.51
C CYS A 87 23.44 -12.94 -2.65
N ARG A 88 23.65 -12.28 -1.50
CA ARG A 88 22.59 -11.92 -0.54
C ARG A 88 23.02 -10.79 0.38
N MET A 89 22.05 -10.18 1.05
CA MET A 89 22.29 -9.26 2.15
C MET A 89 22.59 -10.01 3.45
N VAL A 90 23.69 -9.64 4.09
CA VAL A 90 24.19 -10.26 5.34
C VAL A 90 24.34 -9.20 6.41
N GLN A 91 24.09 -9.58 7.65
CA GLN A 91 24.14 -8.71 8.82
C GLN A 91 24.78 -9.43 10.00
N ALA A 92 25.63 -8.76 10.77
CA ALA A 92 26.16 -9.34 12.00
C ALA A 92 25.04 -9.52 13.04
N GLU A 93 25.03 -10.66 13.73
CA GLU A 93 24.03 -10.95 14.77
C GLU A 93 24.13 -9.92 15.90
N GLY A 94 23.05 -9.16 16.12
CA GLY A 94 22.98 -8.12 17.15
C GLY A 94 23.52 -6.74 16.74
N ASP A 95 24.05 -6.56 15.53
CA ASP A 95 24.57 -5.27 15.04
C ASP A 95 23.84 -4.82 13.76
N ALA A 96 22.97 -3.80 13.94
CA ALA A 96 22.15 -3.29 12.86
C ALA A 96 22.97 -2.66 11.71
N ASP A 97 24.13 -2.11 12.05
CA ASP A 97 24.92 -1.23 11.18
C ASP A 97 26.04 -1.99 10.45
N ASP A 98 26.41 -3.19 10.90
CA ASP A 98 27.29 -4.10 10.13
C ASP A 98 26.49 -4.97 9.15
N LYS A 99 25.71 -4.29 8.31
CA LYS A 99 24.94 -4.88 7.21
C LYS A 99 25.63 -4.59 5.88
N PHE A 100 25.81 -5.59 5.03
CA PHE A 100 26.48 -5.48 3.74
C PHE A 100 25.99 -6.56 2.76
N PHE A 101 26.16 -6.30 1.47
CA PHE A 101 25.85 -7.28 0.43
C PHE A 101 27.07 -8.16 0.17
N ALA A 102 26.88 -9.48 0.13
CA ALA A 102 27.97 -10.43 -0.01
C ALA A 102 27.62 -11.60 -0.94
N CYS A 103 28.62 -12.06 -1.68
CA CYS A 103 28.53 -13.19 -2.60
C CYS A 103 29.42 -14.34 -2.14
N ALA A 104 28.84 -15.53 -2.08
CA ALA A 104 29.58 -16.78 -1.92
C ALA A 104 29.94 -17.30 -3.31
N LEU A 105 31.24 -17.22 -3.65
CA LEU A 105 31.72 -17.50 -5.01
C LEU A 105 31.64 -18.98 -5.37
N GLY A 106 31.27 -19.30 -6.61
CA GLY A 106 31.25 -20.67 -7.13
C GLY A 106 32.59 -21.38 -7.00
N GLY A 107 32.59 -22.69 -6.72
CA GLY A 107 33.82 -23.47 -6.58
C GLY A 107 34.69 -23.16 -5.35
N THR A 108 34.24 -22.29 -4.44
CA THR A 108 34.94 -21.93 -3.18
C THR A 108 34.33 -22.60 -1.94
N GLU A 109 33.86 -23.84 -2.08
CA GLU A 109 33.21 -24.57 -1.00
C GLU A 109 34.10 -24.69 0.25
N GLY A 110 33.53 -24.43 1.42
CA GLY A 110 34.24 -24.41 2.70
C GLY A 110 35.08 -23.14 2.97
N LEU A 111 35.20 -22.22 2.01
CA LEU A 111 35.79 -20.90 2.23
C LEU A 111 34.75 -19.90 2.75
N SER A 112 35.25 -18.76 3.24
CA SER A 112 34.40 -17.68 3.79
C SER A 112 33.34 -17.24 2.78
N THR A 113 32.08 -17.27 3.20
CA THR A 113 30.90 -16.91 2.39
C THR A 113 30.64 -15.40 2.33
N VAL A 114 31.41 -14.61 3.09
CA VAL A 114 31.26 -13.15 3.26
C VAL A 114 32.48 -12.35 2.78
N LYS A 115 33.49 -13.03 2.22
CA LYS A 115 34.74 -12.38 1.80
C LYS A 115 34.54 -11.42 0.62
N TYR A 116 33.75 -11.82 -0.37
CA TYR A 116 33.39 -10.98 -1.51
C TYR A 116 32.17 -10.15 -1.14
N ARG A 117 32.39 -8.88 -0.77
CA ARG A 117 31.33 -8.03 -0.21
C ARG A 117 31.46 -6.56 -0.58
N THR A 118 30.38 -5.82 -0.40
CA THR A 118 30.34 -4.36 -0.41
C THR A 118 30.87 -3.79 0.92
N PRO A 119 31.12 -2.47 0.99
CA PRO A 119 31.20 -1.79 2.29
C PRO A 119 29.94 -2.04 3.12
N SER A 120 30.06 -1.92 4.45
CA SER A 120 28.90 -2.02 5.35
C SER A 120 28.15 -0.70 5.51
N VAL A 121 26.93 -0.75 6.05
CA VAL A 121 26.12 0.45 6.32
C VAL A 121 26.87 1.44 7.22
N ARG A 122 27.60 0.94 8.21
CA ARG A 122 28.53 1.73 9.04
C ARG A 122 29.58 2.50 8.22
N GLN A 123 30.00 1.94 7.08
CA GLN A 123 30.97 2.55 6.17
C GLN A 123 30.32 3.44 5.10
N GLY A 124 29.03 3.75 5.23
CA GLY A 124 28.29 4.59 4.29
C GLY A 124 27.57 3.84 3.17
N PHE A 125 27.40 2.53 3.27
CA PHE A 125 26.62 1.76 2.30
C PHE A 125 25.13 2.05 2.44
N GLU A 126 24.50 2.56 1.39
CA GLU A 126 23.08 2.96 1.43
C GLU A 126 22.14 1.85 0.99
N LEU A 127 21.22 1.40 1.84
CA LEU A 127 20.30 0.34 1.47
C LEU A 127 19.03 0.87 0.78
N SER A 128 18.48 0.02 -0.08
CA SER A 128 17.16 0.17 -0.68
C SER A 128 16.56 -1.22 -0.89
N ARG A 129 15.23 -1.31 -0.74
CA ARG A 129 14.46 -2.57 -0.90
C ARG A 129 14.22 -2.92 -2.37
N ASP A 130 14.51 -1.99 -3.28
CA ASP A 130 14.43 -2.20 -4.72
C ASP A 130 15.84 -2.44 -5.25
N ASP A 131 16.39 -3.59 -4.86
CA ASP A 131 17.72 -4.06 -5.23
C ASP A 131 17.67 -5.20 -6.25
N TYR A 132 18.69 -5.26 -7.09
CA TYR A 132 18.81 -6.22 -8.18
C TYR A 132 20.28 -6.35 -8.60
N MET A 133 20.55 -7.28 -9.51
CA MET A 133 21.89 -7.54 -10.03
C MET A 133 21.88 -7.32 -11.54
N HIS A 134 22.85 -6.57 -12.05
CA HIS A 134 22.94 -6.24 -13.47
C HIS A 134 24.38 -5.94 -13.91
N ASP A 135 24.75 -6.42 -15.10
CA ASP A 135 26.03 -6.08 -15.74
C ASP A 135 25.99 -4.71 -16.41
N VAL A 136 26.18 -3.66 -15.59
CA VAL A 136 26.14 -2.27 -16.05
C VAL A 136 27.33 -1.92 -16.95
N LEU A 137 28.48 -2.58 -16.77
CA LEU A 137 29.70 -2.30 -17.53
C LEU A 137 29.80 -3.12 -18.83
N ASN A 138 28.87 -4.06 -19.05
CA ASN A 138 28.91 -5.02 -20.15
C ASN A 138 30.23 -5.79 -20.21
N GLU A 139 30.80 -6.09 -19.05
CA GLU A 139 32.06 -6.84 -18.93
C GLU A 139 31.84 -8.31 -18.57
N GLY A 140 30.58 -8.75 -18.51
CA GLY A 140 30.15 -10.08 -18.09
C GLY A 140 30.13 -10.25 -16.57
N ARG A 141 30.09 -9.16 -15.79
CA ARG A 141 29.99 -9.23 -14.32
C ARG A 141 28.79 -8.47 -13.81
N ASP A 142 27.95 -9.16 -13.06
CA ASP A 142 26.79 -8.55 -12.43
C ASP A 142 27.22 -7.67 -11.25
N GLY A 143 26.96 -6.36 -11.34
CA GLY A 143 27.08 -5.44 -10.22
C GLY A 143 25.84 -5.47 -9.33
N TYR A 144 26.01 -5.07 -8.06
CA TYR A 144 24.89 -4.92 -7.14
C TYR A 144 24.24 -3.55 -7.30
N CYS A 145 22.98 -3.53 -7.73
CA CYS A 145 22.23 -2.34 -8.12
C CYS A 145 21.04 -2.10 -7.21
N ARG A 146 20.67 -0.82 -7.03
CA ARG A 146 19.48 -0.44 -6.26
C ARG A 146 19.04 0.99 -6.56
N ILE A 147 17.77 1.31 -6.28
CA ILE A 147 17.26 2.68 -6.41
C ILE A 147 17.68 3.51 -5.19
N LEU A 148 18.47 4.56 -5.41
CA LEU A 148 18.94 5.48 -4.37
C LEU A 148 18.46 6.90 -4.64
N LYS A 149 18.38 7.69 -3.56
CA LYS A 149 18.02 9.10 -3.62
C LYS A 149 19.26 9.93 -3.89
N THR A 150 19.36 10.54 -5.07
CA THR A 150 20.53 11.32 -5.49
C THR A 150 20.39 12.82 -5.23
N GLY A 151 19.15 13.32 -5.08
CA GLY A 151 18.88 14.71 -4.78
C GLY A 151 17.51 14.93 -4.13
N THR A 152 17.01 16.16 -4.19
CA THR A 152 15.67 16.48 -3.72
C THR A 152 14.64 15.88 -4.67
N ASP A 153 13.84 14.93 -4.18
CA ASP A 153 12.78 14.23 -4.93
C ASP A 153 13.25 13.55 -6.23
N THR A 154 14.55 13.22 -6.32
CA THR A 154 15.20 12.58 -7.47
C THR A 154 15.83 11.26 -7.04
N PHE A 155 15.56 10.23 -7.82
CA PHE A 155 15.97 8.86 -7.55
C PHE A 155 16.57 8.25 -8.81
N GLU A 156 17.68 7.55 -8.65
CA GLU A 156 18.40 6.91 -9.75
C GLU A 156 18.75 5.48 -9.37
N ALA A 157 18.83 4.61 -10.37
CA ALA A 157 19.40 3.29 -10.22
C ALA A 157 20.93 3.41 -10.12
N GLN A 158 21.49 3.12 -8.96
CA GLN A 158 22.93 3.14 -8.72
C GLN A 158 23.45 1.75 -8.39
N CYS A 159 24.61 1.43 -8.94
CA CYS A 159 25.21 0.11 -8.84
C CYS A 159 26.63 0.20 -8.30
N ASN A 160 27.00 -0.81 -7.51
CA ASN A 160 28.37 -1.11 -7.13
C ASN A 160 28.89 -2.20 -8.09
N PRO A 161 29.76 -1.86 -9.07
CA PRO A 161 30.32 -2.83 -10.01
C PRO A 161 31.11 -3.94 -9.30
N ALA A 162 31.06 -5.14 -9.86
CA ALA A 162 31.79 -6.29 -9.35
C ALA A 162 33.27 -6.28 -9.77
N GLY A 163 34.18 -6.04 -8.83
CA GLY A 163 35.62 -6.15 -9.05
C GLY A 163 36.14 -7.58 -8.87
N ASP A 164 37.46 -7.78 -9.00
CA ASP A 164 38.07 -9.12 -8.90
C ASP A 164 38.00 -9.73 -7.49
N THR A 165 38.07 -8.88 -6.46
CA THR A 165 38.12 -9.33 -5.05
C THR A 165 36.92 -8.91 -4.23
N SER A 166 36.23 -7.85 -4.64
CA SER A 166 35.09 -7.25 -3.95
C SER A 166 34.34 -6.32 -4.90
N PHE A 167 33.15 -5.89 -4.49
CA PHE A 167 32.45 -4.81 -5.17
C PHE A 167 33.21 -3.49 -5.02
N SER A 168 33.16 -2.66 -6.06
CA SER A 168 33.70 -1.30 -6.03
C SER A 168 32.93 -0.43 -5.03
N SER A 169 33.65 0.42 -4.30
CA SER A 169 33.04 1.43 -3.42
C SER A 169 32.43 2.59 -4.19
N SER A 170 32.93 2.86 -5.41
CA SER A 170 32.39 3.90 -6.27
C SER A 170 31.15 3.38 -6.99
N MET A 171 30.05 4.13 -6.87
CA MET A 171 28.79 3.81 -7.52
C MET A 171 28.75 4.38 -8.94
N ILE A 172 28.11 3.65 -9.85
CA ILE A 172 27.81 4.10 -11.21
C ILE A 172 26.30 4.07 -11.43
N THR A 173 25.79 4.98 -12.25
CA THR A 173 24.36 5.00 -12.61
C THR A 173 24.09 3.96 -13.69
N ASP A 174 23.07 3.12 -13.49
CA ASP A 174 22.59 2.20 -14.52
C ASP A 174 21.69 2.95 -15.51
N ALA A 175 22.15 3.04 -16.75
CA ALA A 175 21.43 3.72 -17.83
C ALA A 175 20.32 2.87 -18.44
N ASN A 176 20.36 1.54 -18.28
CA ASN A 176 19.37 0.63 -18.86
C ASN A 176 18.96 -0.48 -17.88
N PRO A 177 18.31 -0.10 -16.77
CA PRO A 177 17.89 -1.08 -15.78
C PRO A 177 16.79 -2.01 -16.33
N PRO A 178 16.55 -3.16 -15.68
CA PRO A 178 15.44 -4.06 -16.00
C PRO A 178 14.07 -3.35 -16.05
N GLU A 179 13.11 -3.88 -16.81
CA GLU A 179 11.81 -3.22 -17.05
C GLU A 179 10.97 -3.00 -15.78
N ASP A 180 11.05 -3.91 -14.82
CA ASP A 180 10.44 -3.77 -13.50
C ASP A 180 11.07 -2.62 -12.69
N ILE A 181 12.39 -2.46 -12.75
CA ILE A 181 13.09 -1.34 -12.13
C ILE A 181 12.78 -0.02 -12.85
N LYS A 182 12.70 -0.02 -14.19
CA LYS A 182 12.25 1.16 -14.95
C LYS A 182 10.87 1.60 -14.51
N LEU A 183 9.94 0.66 -14.35
CA LEU A 183 8.60 0.94 -13.83
C LEU A 183 8.66 1.57 -12.44
N LEU A 184 9.45 1.01 -11.51
CA LEU A 184 9.64 1.60 -10.18
C LEU A 184 10.25 2.99 -10.23
N LEU A 185 11.23 3.25 -11.10
CA LEU A 185 11.80 4.60 -11.28
C LEU A 185 10.74 5.61 -11.73
N THR A 186 9.80 5.23 -12.62
CA THR A 186 8.67 6.12 -12.96
C THR A 186 7.79 6.44 -11.75
N PHE A 187 7.69 5.50 -10.81
CA PHE A 187 6.97 5.71 -9.56
C PHE A 187 7.70 6.62 -8.60
N TYR A 188 9.03 6.60 -8.57
CA TYR A 188 9.85 7.50 -7.75
C TYR A 188 9.91 8.93 -8.28
N GLU A 189 9.61 9.15 -9.56
CA GLU A 189 9.65 10.49 -10.16
C GLU A 189 8.71 11.46 -9.43
N GLY A 190 9.29 12.50 -8.82
CA GLY A 190 8.58 13.55 -8.08
C GLY A 190 7.87 13.06 -6.83
N ILE A 191 8.26 11.91 -6.28
CA ILE A 191 7.65 11.36 -5.06
C ILE A 191 8.11 12.11 -3.81
N VAL A 192 7.17 12.39 -2.93
CA VAL A 192 7.41 13.08 -1.65
C VAL A 192 7.43 12.07 -0.50
N PHE A 193 6.52 11.10 -0.53
CA PHE A 193 6.49 9.98 0.40
C PHE A 193 5.86 8.76 -0.28
N TRP A 194 6.26 7.58 0.16
CA TRP A 194 5.72 6.32 -0.32
C TRP A 194 5.71 5.25 0.77
N LEU A 195 4.50 4.94 1.23
CA LEU A 195 4.24 3.84 2.15
C LEU A 195 3.64 2.68 1.36
N ARG A 196 4.42 1.63 1.11
CA ARG A 196 3.91 0.44 0.40
C ARG A 196 2.90 -0.33 1.24
N LEU A 197 3.12 -0.40 2.55
CA LEU A 197 2.24 -1.07 3.51
C LEU A 197 1.97 -2.53 3.15
N ARG A 198 2.98 -3.24 2.62
CA ARG A 198 2.84 -4.64 2.19
C ARG A 198 3.46 -5.65 3.15
N ASP A 199 4.65 -5.32 3.65
CA ASP A 199 5.49 -6.13 4.53
C ASP A 199 6.29 -5.24 5.51
N ASP A 200 6.19 -3.93 5.38
CA ASP A 200 6.80 -2.94 6.27
C ASP A 200 5.93 -1.67 6.33
N MET A 201 6.23 -0.82 7.31
CA MET A 201 5.64 0.51 7.47
C MET A 201 6.71 1.59 7.26
N LEU A 202 7.59 1.42 6.28
CA LEU A 202 8.67 2.37 5.99
C LEU A 202 8.26 3.34 4.88
N ASP A 203 8.85 4.54 4.92
CA ASP A 203 8.79 5.49 3.81
C ASP A 203 9.96 5.27 2.85
N TYR A 204 9.62 4.85 1.63
CA TYR A 204 10.58 4.56 0.57
C TYR A 204 11.20 5.85 -0.01
N ALA A 205 10.60 7.02 0.21
CA ALA A 205 11.19 8.31 -0.15
C ALA A 205 12.17 8.85 0.92
N LYS A 206 12.21 8.21 2.09
CA LYS A 206 13.05 8.57 3.26
C LYS A 206 12.86 10.02 3.74
N ASN A 207 11.64 10.54 3.64
CA ASN A 207 11.26 11.89 4.06
C ASN A 207 10.39 11.91 5.32
N LEU A 208 9.75 10.78 5.66
CA LEU A 208 8.82 10.69 6.78
C LEU A 208 9.38 9.96 8.00
N THR A 209 8.87 10.39 9.15
CA THR A 209 8.83 9.68 10.42
C THR A 209 7.40 9.23 10.70
N ILE A 210 7.24 8.02 11.21
CA ILE A 210 5.93 7.36 11.35
C ILE A 210 5.78 6.93 12.81
N ALA A 211 4.66 7.32 13.42
CA ALA A 211 4.24 6.87 14.73
C ALA A 211 2.96 6.04 14.63
N LYS A 212 2.95 4.92 15.35
CA LYS A 212 1.87 3.94 15.35
C LYS A 212 1.03 4.09 16.62
N ALA A 213 -0.29 3.94 16.51
CA ALA A 213 -1.22 3.92 17.64
C ALA A 213 -1.97 2.58 17.71
N GLY A 214 -2.45 2.20 18.90
CA GLY A 214 -3.31 1.02 19.08
C GLY A 214 -2.63 -0.34 18.85
N GLY A 215 -1.32 -0.44 19.11
CA GLY A 215 -0.57 -1.69 18.91
C GLY A 215 -0.53 -2.17 17.46
N MET A 216 -0.63 -1.24 16.51
CA MET A 216 -0.64 -1.55 15.08
C MET A 216 0.68 -2.18 14.62
N GLU A 217 0.56 -3.30 13.93
CA GLU A 217 1.66 -4.09 13.39
C GLU A 217 1.30 -4.59 11.98
N ILE A 218 2.34 -4.84 11.18
CA ILE A 218 2.23 -5.46 9.87
C ILE A 218 3.02 -6.76 9.90
N GLN A 219 2.53 -7.78 9.21
CA GLN A 219 3.24 -9.05 9.10
C GLN A 219 4.46 -8.87 8.17
N GLU A 220 5.67 -8.87 8.75
CA GLU A 220 6.91 -8.69 7.98
C GLU A 220 7.43 -9.98 7.34
N ALA A 221 6.90 -11.15 7.73
CA ALA A 221 7.35 -12.47 7.26
C ALA A 221 6.20 -13.26 6.61
N PRO A 222 6.37 -13.79 5.38
CA PRO A 222 7.54 -13.69 4.52
C PRO A 222 7.71 -12.28 3.91
N PRO A 223 8.94 -11.78 3.76
CA PRO A 223 9.19 -10.48 3.13
C PRO A 223 8.87 -10.53 1.64
N ASN A 224 8.52 -9.37 1.06
CA ASN A 224 8.11 -9.26 -0.35
C ASN A 224 7.08 -10.34 -0.77
N PRO A 225 5.96 -10.49 -0.04
CA PRO A 225 4.98 -11.52 -0.38
C PRO A 225 4.41 -11.26 -1.78
N PRO A 226 4.16 -12.31 -2.59
CA PRO A 226 3.61 -12.14 -3.94
C PRO A 226 2.19 -11.56 -3.92
N VAL A 227 1.45 -11.83 -2.85
CA VAL A 227 0.12 -11.27 -2.56
C VAL A 227 0.15 -10.66 -1.17
N THR A 228 -0.31 -9.42 -1.03
CA THR A 228 -0.41 -8.71 0.25
C THR A 228 -1.85 -8.38 0.60
N GLU A 229 -2.14 -8.28 1.90
CA GLU A 229 -3.42 -7.81 2.42
C GLU A 229 -3.39 -6.32 2.81
N GLY A 230 -2.23 -5.65 2.71
CA GLY A 230 -2.08 -4.29 3.17
C GLY A 230 -1.99 -4.15 4.69
N LEU A 231 -2.00 -2.91 5.18
CA LEU A 231 -2.06 -2.57 6.60
C LEU A 231 -3.52 -2.52 7.09
N GLU A 232 -3.82 -3.23 8.17
CA GLU A 232 -5.17 -3.32 8.76
C GLU A 232 -5.40 -2.25 9.86
N PHE A 233 -6.63 -1.72 9.88
CA PHE A 233 -7.12 -0.75 10.85
C PHE A 233 -8.40 -1.29 11.50
N ASN A 234 -8.39 -1.42 12.83
CA ASN A 234 -9.49 -2.00 13.59
C ASN A 234 -10.72 -1.09 13.78
N GLY A 235 -10.63 0.21 13.48
CA GLY A 235 -11.70 1.19 13.69
C GLY A 235 -11.94 1.66 15.14
N ASN A 236 -11.07 1.30 16.09
CA ASN A 236 -11.24 1.59 17.51
C ASN A 236 -10.17 2.52 18.07
N ASP A 237 -8.90 2.13 17.98
CA ASP A 237 -7.75 2.86 18.54
C ASP A 237 -6.53 2.91 17.61
N GLN A 238 -6.60 2.23 16.46
CA GLN A 238 -5.51 2.13 15.49
C GLN A 238 -5.53 3.26 14.46
N PHE A 239 -4.41 3.96 14.34
CA PHE A 239 -4.14 4.96 13.31
C PHE A 239 -2.63 5.17 13.17
N LEU A 240 -2.21 5.77 12.06
CA LEU A 240 -0.85 6.26 11.90
C LEU A 240 -0.81 7.78 12.01
N ARG A 241 0.25 8.29 12.62
CA ARG A 241 0.62 9.71 12.56
C ARG A 241 1.95 9.82 11.83
N ILE A 242 2.02 10.71 10.85
CA ILE A 242 3.20 10.88 10.00
C ILE A 242 3.69 12.33 10.04
N GLY A 243 4.99 12.54 9.88
CA GLY A 243 5.57 13.88 9.80
C GLY A 243 6.98 13.84 9.22
N ASP A 244 7.50 14.98 8.77
CA ASP A 244 8.89 15.09 8.33
C ASP A 244 9.84 15.45 9.48
N ALA A 245 9.33 16.11 10.51
CA ALA A 245 10.05 16.45 11.72
C ALA A 245 9.85 15.42 12.86
N LYS A 246 10.73 15.46 13.86
CA LYS A 246 10.69 14.55 15.03
C LYS A 246 9.42 14.67 15.87
N ASP A 247 8.74 15.82 15.81
CA ASP A 247 7.46 16.07 16.49
C ASP A 247 6.25 15.63 15.67
N LEU A 248 6.49 15.01 14.51
CA LEU A 248 5.50 14.55 13.53
C LEU A 248 4.68 15.68 12.91
N SER A 249 5.26 16.88 12.82
CA SER A 249 4.75 17.96 11.97
C SER A 249 5.19 17.78 10.52
N PHE A 250 4.52 18.48 9.60
CA PHE A 250 4.96 18.70 8.23
C PHE A 250 5.45 20.14 8.08
N GLY A 251 6.45 20.36 7.23
CA GLY A 251 6.80 21.70 6.75
C GLY A 251 8.27 21.88 6.36
N GLU A 252 9.15 21.00 6.83
CA GLU A 252 10.58 21.05 6.50
C GLU A 252 10.84 20.49 5.09
N VAL A 253 10.35 19.28 4.82
CA VAL A 253 10.56 18.52 3.59
C VAL A 253 9.24 18.31 2.84
N VAL A 254 8.22 17.86 3.58
CA VAL A 254 6.88 17.61 3.06
C VAL A 254 6.07 18.88 3.19
N GLN A 255 5.86 19.56 2.06
CA GLN A 255 5.12 20.80 2.00
C GLN A 255 3.81 20.57 1.26
N LEU A 256 2.69 20.56 1.99
CA LEU A 256 1.37 20.25 1.44
C LEU A 256 0.95 21.17 0.28
N ARG A 257 1.42 22.42 0.27
CA ARG A 257 1.18 23.37 -0.82
C ARG A 257 1.70 22.91 -2.17
N TYR A 258 2.79 22.16 -2.17
CA TYR A 258 3.39 21.64 -3.40
C TYR A 258 2.97 20.21 -3.71
N LEU A 259 2.11 19.60 -2.88
CA LEU A 259 1.56 18.28 -3.15
C LEU A 259 0.54 18.39 -4.28
N ARG A 260 0.85 17.77 -5.42
CA ARG A 260 0.05 17.82 -6.64
C ARG A 260 -0.77 16.57 -6.88
N ALA A 261 -0.34 15.43 -6.33
CA ALA A 261 -1.11 14.20 -6.41
C ALA A 261 -0.96 13.32 -5.17
N THR A 262 -2.00 12.56 -4.87
CA THR A 262 -2.01 11.47 -3.90
C THR A 262 -2.64 10.25 -4.54
N CYS A 263 -2.10 9.06 -4.28
CA CYS A 263 -2.71 7.81 -4.73
C CYS A 263 -2.59 6.75 -3.66
N PHE A 264 -3.60 5.88 -3.56
CA PHE A 264 -3.65 4.82 -2.56
C PHE A 264 -4.71 3.77 -2.90
N TRP A 265 -4.54 2.60 -2.32
CA TRP A 265 -5.53 1.55 -2.27
C TRP A 265 -6.20 1.53 -0.91
N VAL A 266 -7.53 1.43 -0.92
CA VAL A 266 -8.33 1.34 0.29
C VAL A 266 -9.35 0.22 0.17
N TYR A 267 -9.59 -0.45 1.28
CA TYR A 267 -10.60 -1.48 1.45
C TYR A 267 -11.35 -1.18 2.74
N PHE A 268 -12.67 -1.03 2.68
CA PHE A 268 -13.50 -0.81 3.86
C PHE A 268 -14.13 -2.13 4.31
N ASP A 269 -13.88 -2.54 5.56
CA ASP A 269 -14.60 -3.64 6.20
C ASP A 269 -16.00 -3.21 6.64
N GLU A 270 -16.09 -1.98 7.12
CA GLU A 270 -17.31 -1.34 7.63
C GLU A 270 -17.23 0.16 7.40
N PHE A 271 -18.33 0.79 6.97
CA PHE A 271 -18.42 2.25 6.89
C PHE A 271 -18.68 2.85 8.27
N THR A 272 -17.59 3.21 8.97
CA THR A 272 -17.66 3.96 10.22
C THR A 272 -18.04 5.42 9.95
N ASN A 273 -18.63 6.09 10.94
CA ASN A 273 -19.18 7.44 10.78
C ASN A 273 -18.09 8.45 10.41
N ASN A 274 -18.21 9.09 9.24
CA ASN A 274 -17.26 10.09 8.73
C ASN A 274 -15.80 9.61 8.80
N ALA A 275 -15.55 8.36 8.40
CA ALA A 275 -14.21 7.81 8.43
C ALA A 275 -13.27 8.59 7.49
N HIS A 276 -12.18 9.14 8.04
CA HIS A 276 -11.11 9.75 7.24
C HIS A 276 -10.05 8.71 6.92
N ILE A 277 -9.75 8.57 5.62
CA ILE A 277 -8.66 7.73 5.11
C ILE A 277 -7.34 8.37 5.48
N TYR A 278 -7.20 9.67 5.20
CA TYR A 278 -6.13 10.51 5.73
C TYR A 278 -6.65 11.93 5.97
N ASP A 279 -6.03 12.62 6.92
CA ASP A 279 -6.36 13.99 7.32
C ASP A 279 -5.10 14.70 7.81
N PHE A 280 -4.64 15.69 7.03
CA PHE A 280 -3.46 16.48 7.34
C PHE A 280 -3.87 17.91 7.68
N GLY A 281 -3.62 18.38 8.90
CA GLY A 281 -4.05 19.72 9.31
C GLY A 281 -3.53 20.17 10.67
N ASN A 282 -4.10 21.25 11.19
CA ASN A 282 -3.76 21.87 12.48
C ASN A 282 -4.87 21.69 13.55
N GLY A 283 -5.65 20.62 13.39
CA GLY A 283 -6.85 20.36 14.18
C GLY A 283 -8.11 20.54 13.34
N ALA A 284 -9.27 20.28 13.92
CA ALA A 284 -10.51 20.24 13.16
C ALA A 284 -10.91 21.60 12.57
N GLY A 285 -11.10 21.59 11.25
CA GLY A 285 -11.45 22.74 10.42
C GLY A 285 -10.34 23.77 10.34
N LYS A 286 -9.09 23.40 10.63
CA LYS A 286 -7.92 24.27 10.60
C LYS A 286 -6.87 23.74 9.66
N ASP A 287 -6.75 24.36 8.48
CA ASP A 287 -5.74 24.03 7.47
C ASP A 287 -5.75 22.55 7.03
N ASN A 288 -6.91 21.91 7.06
CA ASN A 288 -7.05 20.48 6.76
C ASN A 288 -7.05 20.18 5.27
N VAL A 289 -6.38 19.11 4.91
CA VAL A 289 -6.48 18.42 3.63
C VAL A 289 -6.81 16.97 3.94
N PHE A 290 -8.02 16.54 3.60
CA PHE A 290 -8.46 15.19 3.96
C PHE A 290 -9.23 14.51 2.85
N VAL A 291 -9.18 13.19 2.87
CA VAL A 291 -10.02 12.31 2.07
C VAL A 291 -10.74 11.34 3.00
N GLY A 292 -12.04 11.20 2.81
CA GLY A 292 -12.87 10.34 3.66
C GLY A 292 -14.18 9.95 3.01
N ILE A 293 -15.08 9.41 3.83
CA ILE A 293 -16.45 9.06 3.45
C ILE A 293 -17.46 9.94 4.18
N MET A 294 -18.64 10.11 3.58
CA MET A 294 -19.76 10.77 4.25
C MET A 294 -20.57 9.79 5.11
N GLY A 295 -20.82 10.15 6.38
CA GLY A 295 -21.71 9.40 7.26
C GLY A 295 -21.27 7.94 7.41
N ARG A 296 -22.22 7.00 7.36
CA ARG A 296 -21.97 5.55 7.43
C ARG A 296 -22.16 4.86 6.07
N GLY A 297 -21.79 5.58 5.00
CA GLY A 297 -22.05 5.16 3.63
C GLY A 297 -23.48 5.48 3.16
N ASN A 298 -23.74 5.19 1.89
CA ASN A 298 -25.01 5.48 1.24
C ASN A 298 -26.02 4.41 1.62
N ALA A 299 -27.06 4.81 2.33
CA ALA A 299 -28.19 3.93 2.62
C ALA A 299 -28.74 3.36 1.30
N GLY A 300 -28.97 2.05 1.26
CA GLY A 300 -29.70 1.44 0.14
C GLY A 300 -31.09 2.07 -0.02
N PRO A 301 -31.77 1.86 -1.17
CA PRO A 301 -33.12 2.39 -1.36
C PRO A 301 -34.00 1.93 -0.20
N GLN A 302 -34.38 2.86 0.68
CA GLN A 302 -35.37 2.59 1.71
C GLN A 302 -36.66 2.23 0.99
N SER A 303 -37.30 1.14 1.40
CA SER A 303 -38.69 0.90 1.04
C SER A 303 -39.49 2.11 1.52
N ASP A 304 -40.03 2.85 0.56
CA ASP A 304 -40.77 4.12 0.70
C ASP A 304 -42.12 3.96 1.43
N GLU A 305 -42.22 3.06 2.41
CA GLU A 305 -43.43 2.88 3.21
C GLU A 305 -43.73 4.08 4.12
N LEU A 306 -42.76 4.98 4.33
CA LEU A 306 -42.89 6.16 5.18
C LEU A 306 -43.33 7.44 4.44
N LEU A 307 -43.30 7.48 3.10
CA LEU A 307 -43.66 8.69 2.33
C LEU A 307 -45.14 8.82 1.98
N LYS A 308 -46.00 7.92 2.48
CA LYS A 308 -47.45 8.12 2.41
C LYS A 308 -47.98 8.50 3.79
N PRO A 309 -48.20 9.79 4.09
CA PRO A 309 -49.19 10.13 5.10
C PRO A 309 -50.54 9.73 4.49
N VAL A 310 -50.93 8.47 4.65
CA VAL A 310 -52.35 8.16 4.57
C VAL A 310 -52.92 8.81 5.81
N CYS A 311 -53.40 10.04 5.66
CA CYS A 311 -54.34 10.63 6.61
C CYS A 311 -55.52 9.67 6.69
N LEU A 312 -55.42 8.69 7.59
CA LEU A 312 -56.53 7.81 7.90
C LEU A 312 -57.60 8.70 8.50
N ASP A 313 -58.77 8.67 7.89
CA ASP A 313 -59.93 9.44 8.31
C ASP A 313 -60.20 9.19 9.80
N GLN A 314 -60.29 10.26 10.59
CA GLN A 314 -60.45 10.21 12.04
C GLN A 314 -61.72 9.43 12.44
N ALA A 315 -62.69 9.31 11.53
CA ALA A 315 -63.89 8.48 11.70
C ALA A 315 -63.59 6.98 11.96
N ILE A 316 -62.44 6.46 11.52
CA ILE A 316 -62.05 5.05 11.73
C ILE A 316 -61.49 4.82 13.15
N THR A 317 -61.08 5.90 13.85
CA THR A 317 -60.47 5.82 15.18
C THR A 317 -61.48 5.94 16.34
N THR A 318 -62.71 6.40 16.08
CA THR A 318 -63.70 6.70 17.11
C THR A 318 -64.80 5.66 17.27
N VAL A 319 -64.89 4.66 16.39
CA VAL A 319 -65.89 3.60 16.48
C VAL A 319 -65.22 2.25 16.76
N PRO A 320 -65.56 1.54 17.85
CA PRO A 320 -65.08 0.19 18.08
C PRO A 320 -65.51 -0.71 16.91
N SER A 321 -64.58 -1.47 16.35
CA SER A 321 -64.90 -2.51 15.37
C SER A 321 -65.72 -3.61 16.05
N ALA A 322 -66.80 -4.04 15.41
CA ALA A 322 -67.80 -4.99 15.91
C ALA A 322 -67.20 -6.25 16.61
N PRO A 323 -67.91 -6.81 17.61
CA PRO A 323 -69.32 -6.58 17.91
C PRO A 323 -69.53 -5.73 19.16
N SER A 324 -69.46 -4.40 19.04
CA SER A 324 -70.07 -3.49 20.00
C SER A 324 -71.48 -3.07 19.51
N GLY A 325 -72.31 -4.08 19.25
CA GLY A 325 -73.75 -3.93 19.05
C GLY A 325 -74.51 -4.34 20.31
N GLN A 326 -75.81 -4.03 20.35
CA GLN A 326 -76.75 -4.42 21.41
C GLN A 326 -76.55 -5.92 21.75
N GLN A 327 -76.11 -6.21 22.97
CA GLN A 327 -75.84 -7.58 23.39
C GLN A 327 -77.13 -8.41 23.37
N CYS A 328 -77.04 -9.64 22.90
CA CYS A 328 -78.16 -10.58 22.90
C CYS A 328 -78.58 -10.84 24.35
N VAL A 329 -79.79 -10.42 24.69
CA VAL A 329 -80.45 -10.84 25.92
C VAL A 329 -81.10 -12.19 25.60
N GLU A 330 -80.84 -13.20 26.42
CA GLU A 330 -81.47 -14.51 26.26
C GLU A 330 -82.98 -14.34 26.47
N GLU A 331 -83.82 -14.73 25.50
CA GLU A 331 -85.27 -14.69 25.66
C GLU A 331 -85.66 -15.64 26.79
N MET A 332 -86.12 -15.07 27.90
CA MET A 332 -86.50 -15.81 29.10
C MET A 332 -88.02 -15.90 29.19
N SER A 333 -88.55 -17.10 29.41
CA SER A 333 -89.98 -17.32 29.64
C SER A 333 -90.44 -16.57 30.91
N PRO A 334 -91.69 -16.07 30.98
CA PRO A 334 -92.19 -15.31 32.12
C PRO A 334 -92.07 -16.02 33.48
N GLU A 335 -92.23 -17.35 33.52
CA GLU A 335 -92.09 -18.13 34.75
C GLU A 335 -90.65 -18.16 35.27
N ARG A 336 -89.68 -18.22 34.36
CA ARG A 336 -88.25 -18.24 34.69
C ARG A 336 -87.79 -16.85 35.15
N SER A 337 -88.31 -15.79 34.52
CA SER A 337 -88.13 -14.41 34.97
C SER A 337 -88.58 -14.21 36.41
N MET A 338 -89.76 -14.71 36.81
CA MET A 338 -90.27 -14.53 38.18
C MET A 338 -89.47 -15.31 39.25
N ILE A 339 -88.83 -16.42 38.87
CA ILE A 339 -87.97 -17.20 39.77
C ILE A 339 -86.59 -16.54 39.92
N THR A 340 -86.03 -16.00 38.85
CA THR A 340 -84.70 -15.34 38.87
C THR A 340 -84.76 -13.89 39.30
N SER A 341 -85.86 -13.17 38.99
CA SER A 341 -86.10 -11.81 39.45
C SER A 341 -86.79 -11.87 40.81
N SER A 342 -85.99 -11.95 41.86
CA SER A 342 -86.51 -11.78 43.20
C SER A 342 -87.08 -10.36 43.33
N ALA A 343 -88.35 -10.25 43.71
CA ALA A 343 -88.91 -9.05 44.32
C ALA A 343 -88.26 -8.82 45.70
N ASN A 344 -86.95 -8.63 45.71
CA ASN A 344 -86.13 -8.32 46.87
C ASN A 344 -85.17 -7.19 46.48
N VAL A 345 -85.15 -6.13 47.28
CA VAL A 345 -84.48 -4.84 47.02
C VAL A 345 -82.96 -4.97 47.23
N ASN A 346 -82.31 -5.89 46.53
CA ASN A 346 -80.85 -5.97 46.50
C ASN A 346 -80.39 -5.66 45.08
N LEU A 347 -79.69 -4.53 44.93
CA LEU A 347 -79.12 -4.05 43.67
C LEU A 347 -78.42 -5.17 42.92
N TRP A 348 -78.97 -5.57 41.77
CA TRP A 348 -78.23 -6.35 40.79
C TRP A 348 -77.12 -5.47 40.21
N GLN A 349 -75.89 -5.65 40.69
CA GLN A 349 -74.73 -5.02 40.08
C GLN A 349 -74.39 -5.79 38.80
N CYS A 350 -74.74 -5.21 37.65
CA CYS A 350 -74.21 -5.69 36.37
C CYS A 350 -72.67 -5.72 36.47
N PRO A 351 -72.01 -6.88 36.30
CA PRO A 351 -70.57 -6.90 36.17
C PRO A 351 -70.23 -6.06 34.94
N LYS A 352 -69.48 -4.97 35.16
CA LYS A 352 -69.04 -4.10 34.07
C LYS A 352 -68.29 -4.98 33.06
N PRO A 353 -68.62 -4.92 31.76
CA PRO A 353 -67.92 -5.72 30.77
C PRO A 353 -66.42 -5.42 30.83
N GLU A 354 -65.59 -6.44 30.75
CA GLU A 354 -64.13 -6.28 30.70
C GLU A 354 -63.78 -5.51 29.41
N LEU A 355 -63.44 -4.23 29.59
CA LEU A 355 -62.96 -3.37 28.51
C LEU A 355 -61.50 -3.71 28.23
N PHE A 356 -61.26 -4.56 27.24
CA PHE A 356 -59.92 -4.70 26.68
C PHE A 356 -59.62 -3.47 25.83
N GLY A 357 -58.75 -2.59 26.33
CA GLY A 357 -58.24 -1.47 25.56
C GLY A 357 -57.58 -2.00 24.28
N LYS A 358 -57.98 -1.48 23.12
CA LYS A 358 -57.32 -1.80 21.86
C LYS A 358 -55.85 -1.39 21.97
N ILE A 359 -54.93 -2.33 21.83
CA ILE A 359 -53.50 -2.00 21.71
C ILE A 359 -53.35 -1.21 20.41
N MET A 360 -53.26 0.11 20.53
CA MET A 360 -53.03 1.01 19.41
C MET A 360 -51.66 0.69 18.83
N LYS A 361 -51.59 0.52 17.50
CA LYS A 361 -50.29 0.55 16.84
C LYS A 361 -49.64 1.92 17.13
N PRO A 362 -48.31 1.99 17.36
CA PRO A 362 -47.62 3.25 17.55
C PRO A 362 -48.01 4.25 16.45
N LEU A 363 -48.31 5.50 16.83
CA LEU A 363 -48.70 6.58 15.91
C LEU A 363 -47.62 6.84 14.85
N GLU A 364 -46.38 6.53 15.19
CA GLU A 364 -45.24 6.56 14.29
C GLU A 364 -44.72 5.12 14.12
N PRO A 365 -44.85 4.50 12.92
CA PRO A 365 -44.12 3.28 12.66
C PRO A 365 -42.63 3.59 12.86
N LYS A 366 -41.97 2.84 13.77
CA LYS A 366 -40.51 2.92 13.90
C LYS A 366 -39.93 2.72 12.51
N ALA A 367 -39.14 3.68 12.04
CA ALA A 367 -38.53 3.60 10.73
C ALA A 367 -37.83 2.26 10.59
N ALA A 368 -38.00 1.61 9.42
CA ALA A 368 -37.25 0.41 9.11
C ALA A 368 -35.77 0.69 9.37
N PRO A 369 -35.03 -0.24 10.01
CA PRO A 369 -33.60 -0.05 10.20
C PRO A 369 -32.98 0.29 8.83
N PRO A 370 -32.12 1.32 8.75
CA PRO A 370 -31.54 1.74 7.49
C PRO A 370 -30.90 0.53 6.82
N GLY A 371 -31.22 0.30 5.54
CA GLY A 371 -30.64 -0.80 4.79
C GLY A 371 -29.12 -0.70 4.78
N GLU A 372 -28.44 -1.85 4.86
CA GLU A 372 -26.97 -1.88 4.90
C GLU A 372 -26.38 -1.11 3.71
N ALA A 373 -25.50 -0.15 4.03
CA ALA A 373 -24.84 0.67 3.02
C ALA A 373 -23.85 -0.20 2.22
N LYS A 374 -24.10 -0.33 0.92
CA LYS A 374 -23.24 -1.14 0.02
C LYS A 374 -22.11 -0.33 -0.60
N THR A 375 -22.28 0.97 -0.70
CA THR A 375 -21.35 1.92 -1.30
C THR A 375 -21.26 3.17 -0.44
N ALA A 376 -20.16 3.91 -0.56
CA ALA A 376 -19.98 5.21 0.07
C ALA A 376 -19.50 6.24 -0.96
N ASP A 377 -19.87 7.49 -0.68
CA ASP A 377 -19.37 8.65 -1.42
C ASP A 377 -17.98 9.03 -0.94
N LEU A 378 -17.10 9.35 -1.87
CA LEU A 378 -15.78 9.88 -1.58
C LEU A 378 -15.90 11.39 -1.36
N ILE A 379 -15.38 11.86 -0.23
CA ILE A 379 -15.23 13.29 0.07
C ILE A 379 -13.75 13.64 -0.05
N TYR A 380 -13.47 14.74 -0.74
CA TYR A 380 -12.19 15.43 -0.70
C TYR A 380 -12.41 16.90 -0.36
N GLU A 381 -11.78 17.38 0.72
CA GLU A 381 -11.89 18.77 1.16
C GLU A 381 -10.53 19.40 1.43
N ILE A 382 -10.50 20.72 1.24
CA ILE A 382 -9.37 21.57 1.61
C ILE A 382 -9.90 22.75 2.41
N TRP A 383 -9.31 22.94 3.58
CA TRP A 383 -9.56 24.02 4.52
C TRP A 383 -8.32 24.91 4.61
N GLU A 384 -8.53 26.21 4.75
CA GLU A 384 -7.48 27.20 4.97
C GLU A 384 -7.91 28.13 6.09
N GLY A 385 -7.11 28.23 7.14
CA GLY A 385 -7.58 28.75 8.42
C GLY A 385 -8.85 27.99 8.81
N GLN A 386 -9.96 28.69 9.04
CA GLN A 386 -11.26 28.08 9.37
C GLN A 386 -12.27 28.06 8.21
N MET A 387 -11.84 28.38 7.00
CA MET A 387 -12.72 28.43 5.83
C MET A 387 -12.54 27.19 4.96
N ARG A 388 -13.64 26.52 4.63
CA ARG A 388 -13.65 25.47 3.61
C ARG A 388 -13.52 26.09 2.22
N LYS A 389 -12.40 25.82 1.54
CA LYS A 389 -12.09 26.37 0.20
C LYS A 389 -12.51 25.45 -0.93
N LEU A 390 -12.42 24.14 -0.70
CA LEU A 390 -12.80 23.11 -1.65
C LEU A 390 -13.63 22.05 -0.95
N HIS A 391 -14.71 21.62 -1.62
CA HIS A 391 -15.51 20.47 -1.25
C HIS A 391 -15.89 19.73 -2.51
N ILE A 392 -15.40 18.50 -2.65
CA ILE A 392 -15.73 17.61 -3.76
C ILE A 392 -16.33 16.34 -3.18
N GLN A 393 -17.53 16.01 -3.66
CA GLN A 393 -18.23 14.77 -3.33
C GLN A 393 -18.42 13.95 -4.60
N VAL A 394 -17.82 12.76 -4.65
CA VAL A 394 -17.95 11.84 -5.78
C VAL A 394 -18.81 10.64 -5.36
N LYS A 395 -19.91 10.43 -6.06
CA LYS A 395 -20.94 9.48 -5.63
C LYS A 395 -20.54 8.02 -5.88
N ASN A 396 -20.85 7.14 -4.93
CA ASN A 396 -20.73 5.67 -5.04
C ASN A 396 -19.35 5.17 -5.51
N VAL A 397 -18.28 5.83 -5.08
CA VAL A 397 -16.90 5.50 -5.49
C VAL A 397 -16.39 4.28 -4.73
N ILE A 398 -16.68 4.18 -3.44
CA ILE A 398 -16.09 3.18 -2.55
C ILE A 398 -17.12 2.06 -2.31
N PRO A 399 -16.90 0.85 -2.84
CA PRO A 399 -17.70 -0.33 -2.47
C PRO A 399 -17.29 -0.88 -1.09
N LEU A 400 -18.26 -1.45 -0.37
CA LEU A 400 -17.99 -2.18 0.86
C LEU A 400 -17.29 -3.52 0.56
N ARG A 401 -16.28 -3.89 1.36
CA ARG A 401 -15.53 -5.16 1.28
C ARG A 401 -14.91 -5.44 -0.09
N LYS A 402 -14.47 -4.41 -0.80
CA LYS A 402 -13.74 -4.52 -2.06
C LYS A 402 -12.62 -3.49 -2.12
N TRP A 403 -11.50 -3.88 -2.69
CA TRP A 403 -10.38 -2.98 -2.94
C TRP A 403 -10.75 -1.96 -4.01
N VAL A 404 -10.39 -0.70 -3.75
CA VAL A 404 -10.49 0.38 -4.73
C VAL A 404 -9.20 1.19 -4.72
N HIS A 405 -8.70 1.47 -5.92
CA HIS A 405 -7.60 2.39 -6.13
C HIS A 405 -8.16 3.79 -6.38
N ILE A 406 -7.69 4.76 -5.60
CA ILE A 406 -8.06 6.17 -5.73
C ILE A 406 -6.78 6.95 -6.02
N ALA A 407 -6.81 7.75 -7.09
CA ALA A 407 -5.75 8.72 -7.37
C ALA A 407 -6.37 10.11 -7.58
N ILE A 408 -5.87 11.09 -6.84
CA ILE A 408 -6.27 12.48 -6.92
C ILE A 408 -5.07 13.25 -7.44
N THR A 409 -5.20 13.91 -8.58
CA THR A 409 -4.08 14.65 -9.20
C THR A 409 -4.54 15.98 -9.76
N ALA A 410 -3.68 16.99 -9.66
CA ALA A 410 -3.79 18.21 -10.45
C ALA A 410 -3.69 17.88 -11.95
N GLY A 411 -4.49 18.54 -12.77
CA GLY A 411 -4.44 18.43 -14.24
C GLY A 411 -3.53 19.48 -14.88
N ASP A 412 -3.27 20.59 -14.20
CA ASP A 412 -2.45 21.71 -14.68
C ASP A 412 -1.42 22.15 -13.62
N ASN A 413 -0.39 22.85 -14.07
CA ASN A 413 0.70 23.34 -13.19
C ASN A 413 0.37 24.65 -12.45
N ASP A 414 -0.86 25.16 -12.55
CA ASP A 414 -1.27 26.39 -11.85
C ASP A 414 -1.03 26.26 -10.34
N ALA A 415 -0.27 27.19 -9.77
CA ALA A 415 0.17 27.13 -8.37
C ALA A 415 -0.94 27.37 -7.34
N TRP A 416 -2.09 27.88 -7.75
CA TRP A 416 -3.17 28.29 -6.87
C TRP A 416 -4.48 27.59 -7.18
N LYS A 417 -4.86 27.55 -8.46
CA LYS A 417 -6.13 26.97 -8.90
C LYS A 417 -5.98 25.99 -10.06
N PRO A 418 -5.31 24.84 -9.86
CA PRO A 418 -5.24 23.84 -10.90
C PRO A 418 -6.60 23.18 -11.14
N SER A 419 -6.79 22.60 -12.31
CA SER A 419 -7.83 21.59 -12.49
C SER A 419 -7.49 20.37 -11.62
N LEU A 420 -8.50 19.64 -11.14
CA LEU A 420 -8.32 18.45 -10.31
C LEU A 420 -9.07 17.27 -10.92
N LYS A 421 -8.38 16.14 -11.04
CA LYS A 421 -8.94 14.89 -11.57
C LYS A 421 -8.89 13.83 -10.48
N ILE A 422 -10.01 13.14 -10.31
CA ILE A 422 -10.12 11.99 -9.41
C ILE A 422 -10.32 10.75 -10.25
N TYR A 423 -9.47 9.76 -10.03
CA TYR A 423 -9.50 8.47 -10.69
C TYR A 423 -9.94 7.38 -9.72
N ARG A 424 -10.74 6.45 -10.24
CA ARG A 424 -11.12 5.19 -9.59
C ARG A 424 -10.63 4.05 -10.47
N ASN A 425 -9.82 3.15 -9.93
CA ASN A 425 -9.30 1.97 -10.63
C ASN A 425 -8.71 2.31 -12.02
N GLY A 426 -7.95 3.41 -12.09
CA GLY A 426 -7.30 3.87 -13.32
C GLY A 426 -8.19 4.64 -14.31
N SER A 427 -9.49 4.83 -14.01
CA SER A 427 -10.45 5.57 -14.84
C SER A 427 -10.88 6.86 -14.18
N VAL A 428 -11.03 7.95 -14.94
CA VAL A 428 -11.49 9.25 -14.40
C VAL A 428 -12.96 9.15 -13.98
N VAL A 429 -13.27 9.56 -12.76
CA VAL A 429 -14.64 9.60 -12.21
C VAL A 429 -15.14 11.02 -11.93
N HIS A 430 -14.24 11.96 -11.64
CA HIS A 430 -14.60 13.37 -11.44
C HIS A 430 -13.51 14.28 -12.02
N THR A 431 -13.90 15.43 -12.54
CA THR A 431 -13.00 16.49 -12.99
C THR A 431 -13.55 17.82 -12.55
N GLU A 432 -12.73 18.59 -11.84
CA GLU A 432 -13.02 19.93 -11.38
C GLU A 432 -12.15 20.92 -12.17
N GLY A 433 -12.77 21.93 -12.78
CA GLY A 433 -12.05 22.85 -13.67
C GLY A 433 -11.14 23.85 -12.95
N ALA A 434 -11.49 24.24 -11.72
CA ALA A 434 -10.72 25.18 -10.91
C ALA A 434 -10.82 24.78 -9.43
N ALA A 435 -9.98 23.84 -9.01
CA ALA A 435 -9.86 23.43 -7.62
C ALA A 435 -8.93 24.39 -6.85
N TRP A 436 -8.87 24.27 -5.54
CA TRP A 436 -7.84 24.94 -4.72
C TRP A 436 -6.75 23.94 -4.35
N LEU A 437 -5.50 24.42 -4.22
CA LEU A 437 -4.46 23.67 -3.51
C LEU A 437 -4.35 24.12 -2.05
N PRO A 438 -3.83 23.27 -1.16
CA PRO A 438 -3.50 23.67 0.20
C PRO A 438 -2.54 24.87 0.15
N GLN A 439 -2.75 25.89 0.98
CA GLN A 439 -1.86 27.06 1.04
C GLN A 439 -0.90 27.01 2.23
N THR A 440 -1.25 26.23 3.24
CA THR A 440 -0.46 26.07 4.46
C THR A 440 0.61 25.00 4.25
N ASN A 441 1.86 25.36 4.53
CA ASN A 441 2.99 24.42 4.48
C ASN A 441 3.15 23.63 5.79
N TYR A 442 2.73 24.23 6.90
CA TYR A 442 2.97 23.69 8.24
C TYR A 442 1.70 23.10 8.84
N THR A 443 1.70 21.78 9.06
CA THR A 443 0.60 21.07 9.71
C THR A 443 1.11 20.15 10.81
N THR A 444 0.40 20.11 11.94
CA THR A 444 0.85 19.40 13.16
C THR A 444 0.14 18.07 13.39
N ASN A 445 -1.11 17.97 12.96
CA ASN A 445 -1.97 16.82 13.18
C ASN A 445 -2.21 16.11 11.85
N ASN A 446 -1.24 15.28 11.47
CA ASN A 446 -1.24 14.55 10.20
C ASN A 446 -1.49 13.06 10.45
N TYR A 447 -2.70 12.61 10.11
CA TYR A 447 -3.16 11.27 10.43
C TYR A 447 -3.53 10.46 9.19
N ILE A 448 -3.33 9.15 9.28
CA ILE A 448 -3.91 8.15 8.37
C ILE A 448 -4.81 7.26 9.23
N GLY A 449 -6.08 7.12 8.80
CA GLY A 449 -7.11 6.35 9.50
C GLY A 449 -7.80 7.05 10.66
N LYS A 450 -7.53 8.35 10.88
CA LYS A 450 -8.14 9.17 11.94
C LYS A 450 -8.50 10.57 11.42
N SER A 451 -9.67 11.05 11.83
CA SER A 451 -10.14 12.43 11.58
C SER A 451 -9.63 13.39 12.65
N ASN A 452 -9.27 14.61 12.25
CA ASN A 452 -8.99 15.71 13.16
C ASN A 452 -10.22 16.18 13.96
N TRP A 453 -11.42 15.76 13.54
CA TRP A 453 -12.70 16.02 14.22
C TRP A 453 -13.11 14.91 15.20
N SER A 454 -12.30 13.87 15.40
CA SER A 454 -12.66 12.74 16.28
C SER A 454 -13.01 13.15 17.72
N ASN A 455 -12.42 14.25 18.20
CA ASN A 455 -12.62 14.77 19.55
C ASN A 455 -13.67 15.90 19.62
N MET A 456 -14.24 16.31 18.49
CA MET A 456 -15.30 17.31 18.44
C MET A 456 -16.66 16.61 18.48
N THR A 457 -17.28 16.56 19.66
CA THR A 457 -18.69 16.17 19.80
C THR A 457 -19.55 17.43 19.80
N SER A 458 -20.35 17.62 18.75
CA SER A 458 -21.50 18.52 18.78
C SER A 458 -22.69 17.79 19.44
N PRO A 459 -23.59 18.47 20.17
CA PRO A 459 -24.82 17.85 20.68
C PRO A 459 -25.73 17.28 19.57
N TYR A 460 -25.53 17.73 18.33
CA TYR A 460 -26.37 17.39 17.18
C TYR A 460 -25.70 16.48 16.15
N GLU A 461 -24.37 16.26 16.25
CA GLU A 461 -23.62 15.46 15.30
C GLU A 461 -22.82 14.38 16.02
N ASN A 462 -22.90 13.15 15.50
CA ASN A 462 -22.08 12.06 16.00
C ASN A 462 -20.61 12.34 15.67
N ALA A 463 -19.73 12.13 16.64
CA ALA A 463 -18.30 12.25 16.42
C ALA A 463 -17.82 11.36 15.27
N ASP A 464 -16.79 11.84 14.58
CA ASP A 464 -16.07 11.07 13.57
C ASP A 464 -15.39 9.87 14.21
N LYS A 465 -15.51 8.72 13.55
CA LYS A 465 -14.95 7.45 14.00
C LYS A 465 -13.68 7.13 13.21
N LEU A 466 -12.84 6.27 13.80
CA LEU A 466 -11.65 5.78 13.13
C LEU A 466 -12.01 4.90 11.93
N PHE A 467 -11.09 4.87 10.97
CA PHE A 467 -11.18 4.02 9.78
C PHE A 467 -11.11 2.54 10.18
N LYS A 468 -12.02 1.74 9.61
CA LYS A 468 -12.05 0.28 9.79
C LYS A 468 -11.93 -0.39 8.43
N GLY A 469 -10.80 -1.04 8.19
CA GLY A 469 -10.48 -1.57 6.87
C GLY A 469 -8.99 -1.80 6.67
N LYS A 470 -8.57 -1.88 5.41
CA LYS A 470 -7.19 -2.11 5.01
C LYS A 470 -6.72 -1.01 4.04
N MET A 471 -5.43 -0.70 4.08
CA MET A 471 -4.79 0.28 3.19
C MET A 471 -3.53 -0.30 2.58
N PHE A 472 -3.27 0.05 1.31
CA PHE A 472 -2.08 -0.38 0.60
C PHE A 472 -1.57 0.76 -0.31
N ASP A 473 -0.26 0.84 -0.49
CA ASP A 473 0.40 1.70 -1.47
C ASP A 473 0.02 3.19 -1.43
N PHE A 474 0.19 3.83 -0.28
CA PHE A 474 -0.08 5.26 -0.08
C PHE A 474 1.10 6.12 -0.55
N ARG A 475 0.87 6.98 -1.54
CA ARG A 475 1.89 7.84 -2.15
C ARG A 475 1.46 9.30 -2.24
N GLY A 476 2.44 10.20 -2.17
CA GLY A 476 2.28 11.62 -2.39
C GLY A 476 3.32 12.13 -3.40
N TYR A 477 2.89 12.98 -4.32
CA TYR A 477 3.72 13.50 -5.41
C TYR A 477 3.73 15.03 -5.45
N ARG A 478 4.89 15.61 -5.75
CA ARG A 478 5.06 17.03 -6.04
C ARG A 478 4.73 17.38 -7.50
N ILE A 479 4.67 16.36 -8.35
CA ILE A 479 4.27 16.48 -9.75
C ILE A 479 2.87 15.91 -9.97
N ALA A 480 2.17 16.41 -10.98
CA ALA A 480 0.93 15.81 -11.43
C ALA A 480 1.21 14.41 -12.01
N MET A 481 0.31 13.45 -11.75
CA MET A 481 0.38 12.14 -12.38
C MET A 481 -0.32 12.18 -13.74
N ASP A 482 0.37 11.72 -14.77
CA ASP A 482 -0.24 11.50 -16.08
C ASP A 482 -1.10 10.23 -16.08
N GLU A 483 -1.94 10.06 -17.11
CA GLU A 483 -2.85 8.92 -17.20
C GLU A 483 -2.09 7.59 -17.26
N LYS A 484 -0.90 7.58 -17.87
CA LYS A 484 -0.04 6.39 -17.93
C LYS A 484 0.41 5.98 -16.54
N LYS A 485 0.99 6.89 -15.75
CA LYS A 485 1.46 6.62 -14.39
C LYS A 485 0.32 6.15 -13.49
N VAL A 486 -0.88 6.75 -13.59
CA VAL A 486 -2.06 6.31 -12.82
C VAL A 486 -2.49 4.88 -13.18
N LYS A 487 -2.44 4.50 -14.47
CA LYS A 487 -2.75 3.14 -14.91
C LYS A 487 -1.68 2.15 -14.50
N ASP A 488 -0.43 2.55 -14.55
CA ASP A 488 0.72 1.72 -14.17
C ASP A 488 0.73 1.46 -12.65
N THR A 489 0.45 2.46 -11.81
CA THR A 489 0.28 2.25 -10.35
C THR A 489 -0.92 1.36 -10.03
N TYR A 490 -2.03 1.53 -10.75
CA TYR A 490 -3.19 0.65 -10.60
C TYR A 490 -2.86 -0.80 -10.97
N LYS A 491 -2.22 -1.05 -12.12
CA LYS A 491 -1.83 -2.42 -12.51
C LYS A 491 -0.87 -3.04 -11.52
N TRP A 492 0.17 -2.30 -11.12
CA TRP A 492 1.15 -2.76 -10.14
C TRP A 492 0.49 -3.17 -8.82
N GLY A 493 -0.42 -2.35 -8.29
CA GLY A 493 -1.13 -2.68 -7.06
C GLY A 493 -2.15 -3.80 -7.21
N LYS A 494 -2.84 -3.89 -8.36
CA LYS A 494 -3.78 -4.99 -8.65
C LYS A 494 -3.09 -6.35 -8.59
N ASN A 495 -1.88 -6.44 -9.14
CA ASN A 495 -1.08 -7.66 -9.16
C ASN A 495 -0.65 -8.07 -7.75
N LEU A 496 -0.16 -7.11 -6.95
CA LEU A 496 0.27 -7.36 -5.58
C LEU A 496 -0.88 -7.66 -4.61
N LEU A 497 -2.10 -7.20 -4.92
CA LEU A 497 -3.29 -7.56 -4.15
C LEU A 497 -3.94 -8.89 -4.63
N GLY A 498 -3.39 -9.52 -5.67
CA GLY A 498 -3.91 -10.78 -6.21
C GLY A 498 -5.28 -10.67 -6.91
N LEU A 499 -5.71 -9.47 -7.28
CA LEU A 499 -7.06 -9.19 -7.80
C LEU A 499 -7.25 -9.54 -9.28
N GLU A 500 -6.24 -10.09 -9.95
CA GLU A 500 -6.35 -10.52 -11.36
C GLU A 500 -7.23 -11.77 -11.55
N GLN A 501 -7.45 -12.56 -10.50
CA GLN A 501 -8.22 -13.82 -10.59
C GLN A 501 -9.75 -13.61 -10.50
N ASP A 502 -10.22 -12.45 -10.02
CA ASP A 502 -11.63 -12.23 -9.67
C ASP A 502 -12.50 -11.66 -10.83
N GLU A 503 -11.93 -11.47 -12.02
CA GLU A 503 -12.61 -10.92 -13.21
C GLU A 503 -12.86 -11.96 -14.33
N ALA A 504 -12.67 -13.26 -14.06
CA ALA A 504 -12.94 -14.36 -15.02
C ALA A 504 -14.33 -14.98 -14.87
#